data_AF-A0A2S7JY17-F1
#
_entry.id   AF-A0A2S7JY17-F1
#
_cell.length_a   1.000
_cell.length_b   1.000
_cell.length_c   1.000
_cell.angle_alpha   90.00
_cell.angle_beta   90.00
_cell.angle_gamma   90.00
#
_symmetry.space_group_name_H-M   'P 1'
#
loop_
_entity.id
_entity.type
_entity.pdbx_description
1 polymer ?
#
loop_
_entity_poly.entity_id
_entity_poly.type
_entity_poly.pdbx_seq_one_letter_code
_entity_poly.pdbx_strand_id
1 'polypeptide(L)' 'MKSKFLLRNVVYVLAVVNLLFWLWNDGGLRFLGLGPKPVQEPHRVENQVDPELLTIKSAASESK' A
#
# COMPACT_ATOMS: atom_id res chain seq x y z
N MET A 1 14.21 29.03 30.76
CA MET A 1 15.24 28.26 30.00
C MET A 1 14.85 26.79 29.72
N LYS A 2 13.57 26.42 29.59
CA LYS A 2 13.13 25.03 29.32
C LYS A 2 12.96 24.70 27.82
N SER A 3 12.76 25.72 26.97
CA SER A 3 12.43 25.55 25.54
C SER A 3 13.52 24.86 24.71
N LYS A 4 14.80 25.17 24.93
CA LYS A 4 15.90 24.55 24.16
C LYS A 4 15.99 23.03 24.34
N PHE A 5 15.73 22.54 25.55
CA PHE A 5 15.71 21.10 25.84
C PHE A 5 14.51 20.41 25.19
N LEU A 6 13.36 21.07 25.17
CA LEU A 6 12.15 20.57 24.49
C LEU A 6 12.37 20.47 22.98
N LEU A 7 12.87 21.53 22.34
CA LEU A 7 13.14 21.54 20.90
C LEU A 7 14.16 20.46 20.52
N ARG A 8 15.23 20.31 21.30
CA ARG A 8 16.23 19.26 21.05
C ARG A 8 15.61 17.86 21.14
N ASN A 9 14.80 17.61 22.16
CA ASN A 9 14.13 16.31 22.31
C ASN A 9 13.15 16.05 21.15
N VAL A 10 12.41 17.07 20.71
CA VAL A 10 11.54 16.97 19.53
C VAL A 10 12.34 16.60 18.29
N VAL A 11 13.49 17.24 18.05
CA VAL A 11 14.37 16.92 16.91
C VAL A 11 14.86 15.47 16.99
N TYR A 12 15.26 14.98 18.17
CA TYR A 12 15.68 13.59 18.32
C TYR A 12 14.54 12.60 18.05
N VAL A 13 13.35 12.85 18.61
CA VAL A 13 12.17 12.01 18.37
C VAL A 13 11.85 11.99 16.88
N LEU A 14 11.85 13.16 16.22
CA LEU A 14 11.56 13.27 14.80
C LEU A 14 12.59 12.49 13.95
N ALA A 15 13.88 12.59 14.29
CA ALA A 15 14.93 11.84 13.61
C ALA A 15 14.75 10.32 13.76
N VAL A 16 14.45 9.84 14.97
CA VAL A 16 14.20 8.41 15.23
C VAL A 16 12.98 7.92 14.45
N VAL A 17 11.87 8.66 14.48
CA VAL A 17 10.66 8.29 13.73
C VAL A 17 10.92 8.24 12.23
N ASN A 18 11.70 9.19 11.68
CA ASN A 18 12.05 9.17 10.26
C ASN A 18 12.93 7.97 9.89
N LEU A 19 13.90 7.61 10.73
CA LEU A 19 14.74 6.43 10.49
C LEU A 19 13.91 5.13 10.53
N LEU A 20 13.00 5.02 11.50
CA LEU A 20 12.09 3.88 11.59
C LEU A 20 11.16 3.81 10.37
N PHE A 21 10.63 4.96 9.93
CA PHE A 21 9.80 5.04 8.74
C PHE A 21 10.57 4.64 7.47
N TRP A 22 11.80 5.12 7.32
CA TRP A 22 12.67 4.75 6.21
C TRP A 22 12.94 3.24 6.18
N LEU A 23 13.33 2.65 7.31
CA LEU A 23 13.58 1.21 7.45
C LEU A 23 12.33 0.37 7.16
N TRP A 24 11.15 0.85 7.58
CA TRP A 24 9.88 0.22 7.27
C TRP A 24 9.57 0.28 5.77
N ASN A 25 9.69 1.46 5.15
CA ASN A 25 9.35 1.70 3.75
C ASN A 25 10.21 0.88 2.78
N ASP A 26 11.52 0.74 3.07
CA ASP A 26 12.44 -0.08 2.26
C ASP A 26 12.16 -1.59 2.38
N GLY A 27 11.24 -1.98 3.28
CA GLY A 27 10.90 -3.38 3.51
C GLY A 27 11.90 -4.10 4.43
N GLY A 28 12.80 -3.37 5.08
CA GLY A 28 13.73 -3.91 6.06
C GLY A 28 13.03 -4.64 7.22
N LEU A 29 11.78 -4.29 7.54
CA LEU A 29 10.98 -4.95 8.58
C LEU A 29 10.09 -6.09 8.06
N ARG A 30 10.20 -6.50 6.79
CA ARG A 30 9.39 -7.58 6.21
C ARG A 30 9.61 -8.93 6.89
N PHE A 31 10.81 -9.23 7.36
CA PHE A 31 11.12 -10.48 8.06
C PHE A 31 10.39 -10.62 9.40
N LEU A 32 9.95 -9.50 10.00
CA LEU A 32 9.15 -9.47 11.22
C LEU A 32 7.64 -9.47 10.92
N GLY A 33 7.22 -9.53 9.65
CA GLY A 33 5.82 -9.37 9.26
C GLY A 33 5.29 -7.94 9.39
N LEU A 34 6.15 -6.97 9.72
CA LEU A 34 5.77 -5.57 9.90
C LEU A 34 6.00 -4.70 8.66
N GLY A 35 6.66 -5.22 7.62
CA GLY A 35 6.96 -4.45 6.41
C GLY A 35 5.75 -4.23 5.49
N PRO A 36 5.79 -3.20 4.62
CA PRO A 36 4.72 -2.94 3.67
C PRO A 36 4.58 -4.12 2.71
N LYS A 37 3.33 -4.56 2.53
CA LYS A 37 2.99 -5.62 1.57
C LYS A 37 3.31 -5.11 0.16
N PRO A 38 4.19 -5.77 -0.60
CA PRO A 38 4.44 -5.36 -1.97
C PRO A 38 3.13 -5.49 -2.75
N VAL A 39 2.75 -4.42 -3.44
CA VAL A 39 1.68 -4.47 -4.43
C VAL A 39 2.24 -5.23 -5.63
N GLN A 40 2.23 -6.55 -5.54
CA GLN A 40 2.44 -7.39 -6.70
C GLN A 40 1.13 -7.37 -7.49
N GLU A 41 1.22 -7.17 -8.80
CA GLU A 41 0.11 -7.51 -9.68
C GLU A 41 0.10 -9.03 -9.88
N PRO A 42 -0.69 -9.75 -9.06
CA PRO A 42 -1.57 -10.78 -9.59
C PRO A 42 -3.04 -10.58 -9.17
N HIS A 43 -3.36 -9.59 -8.32
CA HIS A 43 -4.74 -9.32 -7.89
C HIS A 43 -5.68 -8.96 -9.05
N ARG A 44 -5.14 -8.58 -10.21
CA ARG A 44 -5.93 -8.43 -11.44
C ARG A 44 -6.32 -9.78 -12.02
N VAL A 45 -5.47 -10.80 -11.96
CA VAL A 45 -5.73 -12.11 -12.58
C VAL A 45 -6.86 -12.83 -11.84
N GLU A 46 -6.87 -12.77 -10.51
CA GLU A 46 -7.91 -13.42 -9.70
C GLU A 46 -9.29 -12.75 -9.83
N ASN A 47 -9.32 -11.45 -10.18
CA ASN A 47 -10.55 -10.69 -10.42
C ASN A 47 -10.78 -10.35 -11.90
N GLN A 48 -10.03 -10.98 -12.82
CA GLN A 48 -10.19 -10.76 -14.25
C GLN A 48 -11.42 -11.53 -14.72
N VAL A 49 -12.34 -10.81 -15.36
CA VAL A 49 -13.45 -11.44 -16.06
C VAL A 49 -12.87 -12.14 -17.29
N ASP A 50 -13.10 -13.45 -17.40
CA ASP A 50 -12.69 -14.22 -18.56
C ASP A 50 -13.53 -13.80 -19.78
N PRO A 51 -12.92 -13.14 -20.79
CA PRO A 51 -13.66 -12.64 -21.94
C PRO A 51 -14.27 -13.76 -22.78
N GLU A 52 -13.73 -14.99 -22.73
CA GLU A 52 -14.26 -16.13 -23.48
C GLU A 52 -15.58 -16.65 -22.88
N LEU A 53 -15.85 -16.34 -21.61
CA LEU A 53 -17.11 -16.68 -20.93
C LEU A 53 -18.20 -15.61 -21.12
N LEU A 54 -17.87 -14.47 -21.72
CA LEU A 54 -18.82 -13.38 -21.94
C LEU A 54 -19.60 -13.57 -23.25
N THR A 55 -20.91 -13.80 -23.15
CA THR A 55 -21.80 -13.76 -24.32
C THR A 55 -22.37 -12.35 -24.47
N ILE A 56 -22.05 -11.68 -25.58
CA ILE A 56 -22.58 -10.35 -25.88
C ILE A 56 -24.04 -10.50 -26.33
N LYS A 57 -24.99 -10.02 -25.53
CA LYS A 57 -26.40 -9.92 -25.94
C LYS A 57 -26.52 -8.77 -26.95
N SER A 58 -27.02 -9.07 -28.14
CA SER A 58 -27.29 -8.04 -29.15
C SER A 58 -28.45 -7.15 -28.69
N ALA A 59 -28.35 -5.83 -28.92
CA ALA A 59 -29.41 -4.87 -28.58
C ALA A 59 -30.77 -5.20 -29.25
N ALA A 60 -30.75 -5.94 -30.36
CA ALA A 60 -31.94 -6.44 -31.03
C ALA A 60 -32.72 -7.50 -30.23
N SER A 61 -32.09 -8.16 -29.24
CA SER A 61 -32.72 -9.20 -28.41
C SER A 61 -33.52 -8.64 -27.22
N GLU A 62 -33.55 -7.31 -27.06
CA GLU A 62 -34.25 -6.63 -25.95
C GLU A 62 -35.59 -6.01 -26.37
N SER A 63 -35.90 -6.06 -27.67
CA SER A 63 -37.20 -5.70 -28.23
C SER A 63 -38.01 -6.98 -28.47
N LYS A 64 -38.67 -7.48 -27.41
CA LYS A 64 -39.76 -8.45 -27.54
C LYS A 64 -40.84 -8.17 -26.51
#